data_AF-A0A351AQK3-F1
#
_entry.id   AF-A0A351AQK3-F1
#
_cell.length_a   1.000
_cell.length_b   1.000
_cell.length_c   1.000
_cell.angle_alpha   90.00
_cell.angle_beta   90.00
_cell.angle_gamma   90.00
#
_symmetry.space_group_name_H-M   'P 1'
#
loop_
_entity.id
_entity.type
_entity.pdbx_description
1 polymer ?
#
loop_
_entity_poly.entity_id
_entity_poly.type
_entity_poly.pdbx_seq_one_letter_code
_entity_poly.pdbx_strand_id
1 'polypeptide(L)'
;VLMFMVSDQLRISVVTGHIPLKDVPASITQEKIVNKLRLMTASLKRDFGIVEPKIAVLGLNPHCGDGGLLGDEEETIILPAVKAANAEGLLAFGP
;
A
#
# COMPACT_ATOMS: atom_id res chain seq x y z
N VAL A 1 -9.78 -0.53 9.47
CA VAL A 1 -8.77 0.07 10.39
C VAL A 1 -7.38 0.03 9.75
N LEU A 2 -6.50 0.96 10.14
CA LEU A 2 -5.11 1.08 9.66
C LEU A 2 -4.17 0.97 10.87
N MET A 3 -3.12 0.16 10.77
CA MET A 3 -1.99 0.23 11.71
C MET A 3 -0.96 1.18 11.11
N PHE A 4 -0.51 2.14 11.93
CA PHE A 4 0.33 3.23 11.47
C PHE A 4 1.50 3.44 12.44
N MET A 5 2.72 3.20 11.96
CA MET A 5 3.96 3.47 12.69
C MET A 5 4.48 4.84 12.27
N VAL A 6 4.78 5.70 13.24
CA VAL A 6 5.06 7.12 13.01
C VAL A 6 6.32 7.53 13.75
N SER A 7 7.21 8.21 13.06
CA SER A 7 8.32 8.99 13.61
C SER A 7 8.33 10.38 12.95
N ASP A 8 9.23 11.25 13.40
CA ASP A 8 9.40 12.59 12.81
C ASP A 8 9.80 12.53 11.33
N GLN A 9 10.53 11.49 10.93
CA GLN A 9 11.07 11.35 9.58
C GLN A 9 10.26 10.42 8.68
N LEU A 10 9.56 9.45 9.26
CA LEU A 10 8.95 8.37 8.48
C LEU A 10 7.60 7.93 9.05
N ARG A 11 6.66 7.66 8.14
CA ARG A 11 5.33 7.15 8.45
C ARG A 11 5.08 5.91 7.61
N ILE A 12 4.88 4.76 8.25
CA ILE A 12 4.67 3.48 7.57
C ILE A 12 3.36 2.89 8.04
N SER A 13 2.49 2.55 7.09
CA SER A 13 1.33 1.71 7.35
C SER A 13 1.48 0.34 6.70
N VAL A 14 0.73 -0.63 7.21
CA VAL A 14 0.78 -2.01 6.73
C VAL A 14 -0.55 -2.44 6.13
N VAL A 15 -0.49 -3.13 4.99
CA VAL A 15 -1.67 -3.72 4.35
C VAL A 15 -2.23 -4.85 5.22
N THR A 16 -1.33 -5.71 5.71
CA THR A 16 -1.60 -6.85 6.59
C THR A 16 -1.14 -6.54 8.02
N GLY A 17 -1.88 -7.03 9.02
CA GLY A 17 -1.51 -6.84 10.43
C GLY A 17 -0.66 -8.00 10.94
N HIS A 18 -0.93 -8.44 12.17
CA HIS A 18 -0.28 -9.61 12.75
C HIS A 18 -0.83 -10.90 12.17
N ILE A 19 -0.19 -11.42 11.13
CA ILE A 19 -0.48 -12.73 10.52
C ILE A 19 0.82 -13.52 10.29
N PRO A 20 0.78 -14.86 10.24
CA PRO A 20 1.93 -15.66 9.85
C PRO A 20 2.42 -15.29 8.45
N LEU A 21 3.75 -15.30 8.25
CA LEU A 21 4.35 -14.89 6.97
C LEU A 21 3.82 -15.70 5.77
N LYS A 22 3.59 -17.00 5.96
CA LYS A 22 3.02 -17.89 4.92
C LYS A 22 1.63 -17.46 4.42
N ASP A 23 0.89 -16.71 5.24
CA ASP A 23 -0.46 -16.26 4.92
C ASP A 23 -0.46 -14.86 4.29
N VAL A 24 0.69 -14.17 4.27
CA VAL A 24 0.81 -12.81 3.74
C VAL A 24 0.41 -12.76 2.26
N PRO A 25 1.00 -13.54 1.34
CA PRO A 25 0.68 -13.41 -0.09
C PRO A 25 -0.80 -13.60 -0.39
N ALA A 26 -1.40 -14.67 0.14
CA ALA A 26 -2.83 -14.98 -0.04
C ALA A 26 -3.76 -13.93 0.59
N SER A 27 -3.28 -13.15 1.55
CA SER A 27 -4.07 -12.13 2.22
C SER A 27 -4.04 -10.77 1.51
N ILE A 28 -3.10 -10.54 0.58
CA ILE A 28 -3.00 -9.31 -0.19
C ILE A 28 -4.05 -9.31 -1.31
N THR A 29 -4.87 -8.27 -1.35
CA THR A 29 -5.89 -8.08 -2.40
C THR A 29 -5.94 -6.63 -2.84
N GLN A 30 -6.37 -6.40 -4.08
CA GLN A 30 -6.51 -5.06 -4.64
C GLN A 30 -7.40 -4.17 -3.75
N GLU A 31 -8.53 -4.72 -3.30
CA GLU A 31 -9.49 -4.04 -2.42
C GLU A 31 -8.85 -3.61 -1.09
N LYS A 32 -8.07 -4.50 -0.46
CA LYS A 32 -7.38 -4.17 0.80
C LYS A 32 -6.39 -3.03 0.60
N ILE A 33 -5.59 -3.06 -0.46
CA ILE A 33 -4.62 -2.00 -0.75
C ILE A 33 -5.32 -0.66 -0.96
N VAL A 34 -6.34 -0.60 -1.82
CA VAL A 34 -7.10 0.64 -2.07
C VAL A 34 -7.75 1.17 -0.80
N ASN A 35 -8.38 0.30 -0.01
CA ASN A 35 -8.98 0.69 1.28
C ASN A 35 -7.94 1.24 2.27
N LYS A 36 -6.72 0.69 2.29
CA LYS A 36 -5.63 1.20 3.14
C LYS A 36 -5.12 2.55 2.66
N LEU A 37 -4.98 2.75 1.36
CA LEU A 37 -4.61 4.04 0.76
C LEU A 37 -5.63 5.14 1.08
N ARG A 38 -6.94 4.83 1.01
CA ARG A 38 -8.01 5.75 1.42
C ARG A 38 -7.88 6.14 2.89
N LEU A 39 -7.73 5.16 3.78
CA LEU A 39 -7.59 5.39 5.22
C LEU A 39 -6.34 6.20 5.55
N MET A 40 -5.20 5.85 4.95
CA MET A 40 -3.93 6.55 5.15
C MET A 40 -4.02 7.99 4.64
N THR A 41 -4.57 8.22 3.45
CA THR A 41 -4.77 9.57 2.90
C THR A 41 -5.67 10.42 3.81
N ALA A 42 -6.78 9.86 4.28
CA ALA A 42 -7.69 10.56 5.18
C ALA A 42 -7.01 10.95 6.50
N SER A 43 -6.24 10.04 7.10
CA SER A 43 -5.50 10.30 8.34
C SER A 43 -4.38 11.32 8.13
N LEU A 44 -3.60 11.20 7.05
CA LEU A 44 -2.53 12.15 6.73
C LEU A 44 -3.08 13.58 6.53
N LYS A 45 -4.25 13.73 5.92
CA LYS A 45 -4.91 15.04 5.79
C LYS A 45 -5.44 15.56 7.13
N ARG A 46 -6.22 14.75 7.84
CA ARG A 46 -6.97 15.17 9.03
C ARG A 46 -6.09 15.30 10.26
N ASP A 47 -5.25 14.30 10.51
CA ASP A 47 -4.53 14.12 11.76
C ASP A 47 -3.11 14.67 11.69
N PHE A 48 -2.52 14.74 10.48
CA PHE A 48 -1.16 15.24 10.25
C PHE A 48 -1.09 16.54 9.44
N GLY A 49 -2.22 17.08 8.99
CA GLY A 49 -2.27 18.35 8.25
C GLY A 49 -1.59 18.33 6.89
N ILE A 50 -1.34 17.16 6.31
CA ILE A 50 -0.71 17.03 4.99
C ILE A 50 -1.77 17.25 3.91
N VAL A 51 -1.75 18.42 3.26
CA VAL A 51 -2.75 18.84 2.26
C VAL A 51 -2.86 17.84 1.10
N GLU A 52 -1.71 17.39 0.59
CA GLU A 52 -1.62 16.52 -0.57
C GLU A 52 -0.68 15.33 -0.27
N PRO A 53 -1.17 14.30 0.44
CA PRO A 53 -0.35 13.17 0.83
C PRO A 53 0.10 12.37 -0.39
N LYS A 54 1.41 12.14 -0.51
CA LYS A 54 2.03 11.26 -1.49
C LYS A 54 2.42 9.97 -0.79
N ILE A 55 1.93 8.84 -1.27
CA ILE A 55 2.11 7.55 -0.61
C ILE A 55 2.90 6.62 -1.54
N ALA A 56 4.04 6.14 -1.06
CA ALA A 56 4.76 5.05 -1.71
C ALA A 56 4.14 3.70 -1.30
N VAL A 57 3.90 2.84 -2.29
CA VAL A 57 3.43 1.47 -2.13
C VAL A 57 4.61 0.56 -2.45
N LEU A 58 4.95 -0.32 -1.50
CA LEU A 58 6.06 -1.26 -1.65
C LEU A 58 5.58 -2.55 -2.33
N GLY A 59 6.48 -3.23 -3.04
CA GLY A 59 6.26 -4.58 -3.53
C GLY A 59 6.10 -5.61 -2.40
N LEU A 60 5.45 -6.72 -2.72
CA LEU A 60 5.38 -7.93 -1.90
C LEU A 60 6.63 -8.78 -2.09
N ASN A 61 7.01 -8.99 -3.35
CA ASN A 61 8.14 -9.83 -3.73
C ASN A 61 9.45 -9.01 -3.77
N PRO A 62 10.61 -9.67 -3.55
CA PRO A 62 11.90 -9.04 -3.80
C PRO A 62 11.97 -8.48 -5.22
N HIS A 63 12.58 -7.31 -5.37
CA HIS A 63 12.70 -6.63 -6.67
C HIS A 63 11.35 -6.40 -7.38
N CYS A 64 10.25 -6.30 -6.63
CA CYS A 64 8.90 -6.13 -7.18
C CYS A 64 8.54 -7.21 -8.22
N GLY A 65 8.92 -8.46 -7.93
CA GLY A 65 8.64 -9.62 -8.78
C GLY A 65 9.64 -9.82 -9.93
N ASP A 66 10.56 -8.88 -10.18
CA ASP A 66 11.59 -8.95 -11.24
C ASP A 66 11.00 -9.37 -12.61
N GLY A 67 9.93 -8.68 -13.02
CA GLY A 67 9.23 -8.97 -14.27
C GLY A 67 8.48 -10.31 -14.28
N GLY A 68 8.02 -10.77 -13.12
CA GLY A 68 7.30 -12.03 -12.95
C GLY A 68 8.19 -13.23 -12.58
N LEU A 69 9.52 -13.06 -12.55
CA LEU A 69 10.46 -14.13 -12.19
C LEU A 69 10.31 -14.58 -10.73
N LEU A 70 9.99 -13.65 -9.82
CA LEU A 70 9.92 -13.85 -8.38
C LEU A 70 8.49 -13.79 -7.82
N GLY A 71 7.48 -13.99 -8.68
CA GLY A 71 6.07 -13.82 -8.36
C GLY A 71 5.43 -12.74 -9.24
N ASP A 72 4.10 -12.81 -9.38
CA ASP A 72 3.31 -11.96 -10.27
C ASP A 72 2.31 -11.06 -9.53
N GLU A 73 2.33 -11.08 -8.18
CA GLU A 73 1.40 -10.33 -7.34
C GLU A 73 1.53 -8.80 -7.55
N GLU A 74 2.72 -8.30 -7.89
CA GLU A 74 2.91 -6.90 -8.27
C GLU A 74 2.08 -6.53 -9.49
N GLU A 75 2.15 -7.32 -10.56
CA GLU A 75 1.47 -7.02 -11.82
C GLU A 75 -0.03 -7.29 -11.74
N THR A 76 -0.43 -8.35 -11.04
CA THR A 76 -1.80 -8.85 -11.00
C THR A 76 -2.65 -8.22 -9.89
N ILE A 77 -2.03 -7.74 -8.81
CA ILE A 77 -2.74 -7.21 -7.63
C ILE A 77 -2.31 -5.78 -7.28
N ILE A 78 -1.02 -5.53 -7.07
CA ILE A 78 -0.55 -4.27 -6.45
C ILE A 78 -0.58 -3.10 -7.45
N LEU A 79 -0.03 -3.26 -8.65
CA LEU A 79 -0.06 -2.24 -9.70
C LEU A 79 -1.51 -1.88 -10.12
N PRO A 80 -2.45 -2.84 -10.29
CA PRO A 80 -3.86 -2.53 -10.46
C PRO A 80 -4.47 -1.76 -9.30
N ALA A 81 -4.07 -2.03 -8.05
CA ALA A 81 -4.55 -1.29 -6.88
C ALA A 81 -4.07 0.17 -6.89
N VAL A 82 -2.79 0.38 -7.21
CA VAL A 82 -2.20 1.72 -7.33
C VAL A 82 -2.89 2.50 -8.46
N LYS A 83 -3.15 1.88 -9.61
CA LYS A 83 -3.89 2.51 -10.72
C LYS A 83 -5.32 2.88 -10.30
N ALA A 84 -6.03 2.00 -9.60
CA ALA A 84 -7.37 2.28 -9.09
C ALA A 84 -7.37 3.44 -8.09
N ALA A 85 -6.41 3.48 -7.15
CA ALA A 85 -6.26 4.57 -6.20
C ALA A 85 -5.96 5.91 -6.89
N ASN A 86 -5.09 5.92 -7.91
CA ASN A 86 -4.80 7.11 -8.70
C ASN A 86 -6.04 7.61 -9.47
N ALA A 87 -6.87 6.70 -9.99
CA ALA A 87 -8.14 7.06 -10.64
C ALA A 87 -9.13 7.74 -9.67
N GLU A 88 -9.01 7.49 -8.36
CA GLU A 88 -9.76 8.18 -7.29
C GLU A 88 -9.14 9.51 -6.85
N GLY A 89 -8.02 9.92 -7.47
CA GLY A 89 -7.28 11.12 -7.09
C GLY A 89 -6.38 10.96 -5.86
N LEU A 90 -6.12 9.72 -5.42
CA LEU A 90 -5.13 9.44 -4.38
C LEU A 90 -3.74 9.37 -5.02
N LEU A 91 -2.77 10.15 -4.52
CA LEU A 91 -1.41 10.16 -5.05
C LEU A 91 -0.60 8.99 -4.51
N ALA A 92 -0.75 7.83 -5.15
CA ALA A 92 -0.04 6.60 -4.82
C ALA A 92 1.00 6.25 -5.90
N PHE A 93 2.20 5.85 -5.49
CA PHE A 93 3.34 5.55 -6.35
C PHE A 93 3.91 4.15 -6.04
N GLY A 94 4.30 3.40 -7.07
CA GLY A 94 4.77 2.00 -6.96
C GLY A 94 3.84 1.00 -7.68
N PRO A 95 3.96 -0.31 -7.42
CA PRO A 95 5.06 -0.94 -6.66
C PRO A 95 6.41 -0.84 -7.38
#